data_AF-A0A101II65-F1
#
_entry.id   AF-A0A101II65-F1
#
_cell.length_a   1.000
_cell.length_b   1.000
_cell.length_c   1.000
_cell.angle_alpha   90.00
_cell.angle_beta   90.00
_cell.angle_gamma   90.00
#
_symmetry.space_group_name_H-M   'P 1'
#
loop_
_entity.id
_entity.type
_entity.pdbx_description
1 polymer ?
#
loop_
_entity_poly.entity_id
_entity_poly.type
_entity_poly.pdbx_seq_one_letter_code
_entity_poly.pdbx_strand_id
1 'polypeptide(L)'
;MGGLCVIGTERHEARRIDNQLRGRAGRQGDPGETQFFVSLEDDVIRIFGGDRIKTLMERFNIDEDTPIENALISRSIESAQSKIEGFNFDSRKHVLEYDDVLNKQRNAIYSKRDEILGRENLRDMIVPLLSKYGYSEDDYNRKEKEVGEENMRQIEKIAGIRAIDSIWIEHLENMESLKDSVRLRAYGQRDPLIEYKKEGHRLFKELLENCERNMVESIMKATINIQPPSKPEEYVFVLIESSYYQILLYNHYKQLFVS
;
A
#
# COMPACT_ATOMS: atom_id res chain seq x y z
N MET A 1 38.95 31.97 5.35
CA MET A 1 38.86 30.55 4.91
C MET A 1 37.45 30.36 4.35
N GLY A 2 37.30 29.94 3.10
CA GLY A 2 36.06 29.99 2.30
C GLY A 2 34.91 29.05 2.73
N GLY A 3 34.91 28.59 3.98
CA GLY A 3 33.85 27.75 4.53
C GLY A 3 33.81 26.31 3.99
N LEU A 4 32.65 25.65 4.13
CA LEU A 4 32.46 24.27 3.68
C LEU A 4 32.25 24.22 2.17
N CYS A 5 33.11 23.49 1.46
CA CYS A 5 32.92 23.14 0.06
C CYS A 5 32.25 21.76 -0.03
N VAL A 6 31.12 21.70 -0.73
CA VAL A 6 30.40 20.45 -1.01
C VAL A 6 30.58 20.11 -2.48
N ILE A 7 31.01 18.88 -2.76
CA ILE A 7 31.22 18.40 -4.12
C ILE A 7 30.24 17.27 -4.38
N GLY A 8 29.36 17.46 -5.36
CA GLY A 8 28.54 16.38 -5.91
C GLY A 8 29.29 15.72 -7.07
N THR A 9 29.53 14.42 -6.97
CA THR A 9 30.22 13.65 -8.01
C THR A 9 29.31 13.29 -9.19
N GLU A 10 28.00 13.33 -8.97
CA GLU A 10 26.96 13.02 -9.94
C GLU A 10 25.69 13.84 -9.65
N ARG A 11 24.71 13.76 -10.55
CA ARG A 11 23.35 14.29 -10.32
C ARG A 11 22.41 13.15 -9.99
N HIS A 12 21.66 13.31 -8.90
CA HIS A 12 20.63 12.35 -8.55
C HIS A 12 19.40 12.52 -9.46
N GLU A 13 18.63 11.45 -9.70
CA GLU A 13 17.38 11.52 -10.49
C GLU A 13 16.38 12.55 -9.94
N ALA A 14 16.35 12.67 -8.61
CA ALA A 14 15.52 13.62 -7.86
C ALA A 14 16.32 14.85 -7.40
N ARG A 15 15.90 16.03 -7.87
CA ARG A 15 16.51 17.34 -7.57
C ARG A 15 16.51 17.67 -6.08
N ARG A 16 15.53 17.18 -5.33
CA ARG A 16 15.46 17.38 -3.88
C ARG A 16 16.72 16.86 -3.17
N ILE A 17 17.27 15.72 -3.61
CA ILE A 17 18.46 15.12 -2.99
C ILE A 17 19.71 15.96 -3.29
N ASP A 18 19.85 16.45 -4.53
CA ASP A 18 20.92 17.38 -4.88
C ASP A 18 20.83 18.68 -4.07
N ASN A 19 19.62 19.20 -3.85
CA ASN A 19 19.39 20.39 -3.02
C ASN A 19 19.74 20.14 -1.55
N GLN A 20 19.46 18.94 -1.02
CA GLN A 20 19.87 18.56 0.32
C GLN A 20 21.38 18.53 0.47
N LEU A 21 22.11 18.08 -0.55
CA LEU A 21 23.57 18.10 -0.57
C LEU A 21 24.09 19.55 -0.59
N ARG A 22 23.55 20.42 -1.47
CA ARG A 22 23.87 21.86 -1.49
C ARG A 22 23.64 22.53 -0.14
N GLY A 23 22.52 22.23 0.51
CA GLY A 23 22.14 22.81 1.80
C GLY A 23 23.05 22.43 2.98
N ARG A 24 24.05 21.55 2.77
CA ARG A 24 25.07 21.26 3.78
C ARG A 24 26.09 22.39 3.91
N ALA A 25 26.39 23.09 2.81
CA ALA A 25 27.22 24.30 2.81
C ALA A 25 26.37 25.56 3.11
N GLY A 26 27.01 26.64 3.55
CA GLY A 26 26.35 27.94 3.67
C GLY A 26 25.33 28.08 4.81
N ARG A 27 25.43 27.24 5.85
CA ARG A 27 24.47 27.25 6.97
C ARG A 27 24.59 28.55 7.77
N GLN A 28 23.47 29.14 8.17
CA GLN A 28 23.43 30.38 8.97
C GLN A 28 24.19 31.57 8.36
N GLY A 29 24.35 31.60 7.03
CA GLY A 29 25.10 32.65 6.35
C GLY A 29 26.61 32.47 6.42
N ASP A 30 27.10 31.33 6.93
CA ASP A 30 28.51 30.95 6.82
C ASP A 30 28.94 30.92 5.35
N PRO A 31 30.19 31.26 5.02
CA PRO A 31 30.73 31.01 3.70
C PRO A 31 30.62 29.52 3.33
N GLY A 32 30.41 29.23 2.06
CA GLY A 32 30.37 27.87 1.56
C GLY A 32 30.26 27.83 0.05
N GLU A 33 30.69 26.73 -0.54
CA GLU A 33 30.66 26.53 -1.98
C GLU A 33 30.01 25.18 -2.28
N THR A 34 29.34 25.08 -3.41
CA THR A 34 28.87 23.79 -3.90
C THR A 34 29.11 23.68 -5.39
N GLN A 35 29.77 22.61 -5.80
CA GLN A 35 30.02 22.28 -7.19
C GLN A 35 29.53 20.87 -7.48
N PHE A 36 28.93 20.67 -8.65
CA PHE A 36 28.51 19.35 -9.10
C PHE A 36 29.21 19.03 -10.41
N PHE A 37 29.74 17.83 -10.48
CA PHE A 37 30.28 17.22 -11.67
C PHE A 37 29.26 16.21 -12.21
N VAL A 38 29.23 16.08 -13.53
CA VAL A 38 28.33 15.16 -14.23
C VAL A 38 29.10 14.58 -15.40
N SER A 39 29.08 13.27 -15.53
CA SER A 39 29.57 12.58 -16.71
C SER A 39 28.43 12.34 -17.69
N LEU A 40 28.79 12.24 -18.97
CA LEU A 40 27.85 11.83 -20.02
C LEU A 40 27.44 10.37 -19.91
N GLU A 41 28.25 9.58 -19.20
CA GLU A 41 28.00 8.16 -18.93
C GLU A 41 27.08 7.93 -17.72
N ASP A 42 26.79 8.97 -16.92
CA ASP A 42 25.94 8.87 -15.73
C ASP A 42 24.51 8.46 -16.10
N ASP A 43 23.85 7.69 -15.24
CA ASP A 43 22.53 7.10 -15.53
C ASP A 43 21.46 8.13 -15.90
N VAL A 44 21.41 9.29 -15.23
CA VAL A 44 20.47 10.38 -15.58
C VAL A 44 20.68 10.88 -17.01
N ILE A 45 21.94 10.97 -17.45
CA ILE A 45 22.32 11.44 -18.78
C ILE A 45 22.17 10.33 -19.83
N ARG A 46 22.47 9.08 -19.46
CA ARG A 46 22.29 7.93 -20.35
C ARG A 46 20.82 7.67 -20.67
N ILE A 47 19.94 7.78 -19.67
CA ILE A 47 18.51 7.50 -19.84
C ILE A 47 17.77 8.69 -20.47
N PHE A 48 18.21 9.94 -20.21
CA PHE A 48 17.45 11.14 -20.60
C PHE A 48 18.25 12.25 -21.30
N GLY A 49 19.58 12.17 -21.31
CA GLY A 49 20.47 13.09 -22.03
C GLY A 49 20.44 12.89 -23.54
N GLY A 50 20.12 11.68 -24.00
CA GLY A 50 19.68 11.36 -25.37
C GLY A 50 20.55 11.92 -26.50
N ASP A 51 19.95 12.03 -27.68
CA ASP A 51 20.57 12.60 -28.89
C ASP A 51 20.85 14.11 -28.74
N ARG A 52 20.12 14.83 -27.88
CA ARG A 52 20.23 16.29 -27.78
C ARG A 52 21.55 16.74 -27.18
N ILE A 53 22.00 16.12 -26.09
CA ILE A 53 23.29 16.45 -25.50
C ILE A 53 24.41 16.02 -26.46
N LYS A 54 24.27 14.85 -27.09
CA LYS A 54 25.21 14.34 -28.09
C LYS A 54 25.33 15.25 -29.33
N THR A 55 24.20 15.69 -29.91
CA THR A 55 24.15 16.63 -31.04
C THR A 55 24.74 17.99 -30.68
N LEU A 56 24.54 18.47 -29.44
CA LEU A 56 25.17 19.70 -29.00
C LEU A 56 26.70 19.53 -28.92
N MET A 57 27.19 18.41 -28.39
CA MET A 57 28.63 18.13 -28.35
C MET A 57 29.26 18.03 -29.74
N GLU A 58 28.62 17.29 -30.65
CA GLU A 58 29.06 17.16 -32.05
C GLU A 58 29.07 18.53 -32.76
N ARG A 59 28.06 19.37 -32.52
CA ARG A 59 27.97 20.70 -33.14
C ARG A 59 29.02 21.68 -32.63
N PHE A 60 29.39 21.56 -31.35
CA PHE A 60 30.38 22.44 -30.72
C PHE A 60 31.81 21.89 -30.79
N ASN A 61 32.02 20.70 -31.39
CA ASN A 61 33.32 20.03 -31.51
C ASN A 61 34.10 20.06 -30.19
N ILE A 62 33.40 19.73 -29.10
CA ILE A 62 33.96 19.74 -27.75
C ILE A 62 34.80 18.49 -27.58
N ASP A 63 36.06 18.67 -27.20
CA ASP A 63 36.99 17.56 -26.93
C ASP A 63 36.58 16.80 -25.66
N GLU A 64 36.80 15.48 -25.64
CA GLU A 64 36.31 14.59 -24.57
C GLU A 64 36.91 14.93 -23.19
N ASP A 65 38.09 15.54 -23.18
CA ASP A 65 38.82 15.89 -21.96
C ASP A 65 38.56 17.33 -21.45
N THR A 66 37.72 18.11 -22.13
CA THR A 66 37.49 19.52 -21.76
C THR A 66 36.29 19.67 -20.81
N PRO A 67 36.45 20.28 -19.61
CA PRO A 67 35.35 20.60 -18.73
C PRO A 67 34.34 21.52 -19.42
N ILE A 68 33.07 21.12 -19.42
CA ILE A 68 31.99 21.87 -20.09
C ILE A 68 31.21 22.68 -19.07
N GLU A 69 31.37 24.00 -19.10
CA GLU A 69 30.54 24.93 -18.35
C GLU A 69 29.57 25.63 -19.30
N ASN A 70 28.35 25.10 -19.41
CA ASN A 70 27.32 25.68 -20.28
C ASN A 70 25.94 25.66 -19.64
N ALA A 71 25.35 26.85 -19.46
CA ALA A 71 24.02 27.03 -18.89
C ALA A 71 22.90 26.32 -19.68
N LEU A 72 23.05 26.11 -20.99
CA LEU A 72 22.09 25.34 -21.81
C LEU A 72 22.14 23.84 -21.48
N ILE A 73 23.33 23.29 -21.24
CA ILE A 73 23.51 21.89 -20.85
C ILE A 73 22.97 21.69 -19.43
N SER A 74 23.30 22.57 -18.49
CA SER A 74 22.74 22.51 -17.13
C SER A 74 21.20 22.53 -17.12
N ARG A 75 20.58 23.43 -17.89
CA ARG A 75 19.10 23.46 -18.04
C ARG A 75 18.52 22.20 -18.68
N SER A 76 19.26 21.57 -19.60
CA SER A 76 18.83 20.32 -20.23
C SER A 76 18.83 19.16 -19.23
N ILE A 77 19.84 19.11 -18.36
CA ILE A 77 19.94 18.14 -17.26
C ILE A 77 18.80 18.36 -16.25
N GLU A 78 18.53 19.60 -15.85
CA GLU A 78 17.42 19.93 -14.95
C GLU A 78 16.04 19.56 -15.54
N SER A 79 15.87 19.76 -16.86
CA SER A 79 14.66 19.36 -17.57
C SER A 79 14.52 17.83 -17.59
N ALA A 80 15.63 17.09 -17.75
CA ALA A 80 15.63 15.64 -17.68
C ALA A 80 15.25 15.15 -16.28
N GLN A 81 15.86 15.68 -15.22
CA GLN A 81 15.49 15.38 -13.83
C GLN A 81 14.01 15.68 -13.55
N SER A 82 13.49 16.83 -14.02
CA SER A 82 12.07 17.17 -13.86
C SER A 82 11.14 16.16 -14.53
N LYS A 83 11.53 15.63 -15.71
CA LYS A 83 10.77 14.61 -16.43
C LYS A 83 10.80 13.26 -15.71
N ILE A 84 11.95 12.88 -15.13
CA ILE A 84 12.09 11.68 -14.29
C ILE A 84 11.21 11.76 -13.06
N GLU A 85 11.26 12.89 -12.36
CA GLU A 85 10.39 13.15 -11.20
C GLU A 85 8.92 13.02 -11.58
N GLY A 86 8.50 13.58 -12.72
CA GLY A 86 7.15 13.42 -13.25
C GLY A 86 6.77 11.97 -13.52
N PHE A 87 7.63 11.22 -14.21
CA PHE A 87 7.41 9.80 -14.51
C PHE A 87 7.30 8.94 -13.23
N ASN A 88 8.19 9.18 -12.26
CA ASN A 88 8.17 8.52 -10.96
C ASN A 88 6.92 8.90 -10.15
N PHE A 89 6.50 10.16 -10.21
CA PHE A 89 5.27 10.63 -9.60
C PHE A 89 4.04 9.93 -10.19
N ASP A 90 3.93 9.87 -11.52
CA ASP A 90 2.82 9.20 -12.22
C ASP A 90 2.79 7.71 -11.90
N SER A 91 3.95 7.05 -11.89
CA SER A 91 4.06 5.64 -11.50
C SER A 91 3.58 5.40 -10.07
N ARG A 92 3.97 6.27 -9.13
CA ARG A 92 3.53 6.19 -7.72
C ARG A 92 2.05 6.49 -7.57
N LYS A 93 1.54 7.46 -8.32
CA LYS A 93 0.11 7.78 -8.36
C LYS A 93 -0.69 6.57 -8.82
N HIS A 94 -0.26 5.90 -9.87
CA HIS A 94 -0.89 4.66 -10.32
C HIS A 94 -0.89 3.59 -9.23
N VAL A 95 0.25 3.30 -8.58
CA VAL A 95 0.31 2.34 -7.46
C VAL A 95 -0.67 2.72 -6.33
N LEU A 96 -0.72 4.01 -5.97
CA LEU A 96 -1.63 4.52 -4.96
C LEU A 96 -3.10 4.30 -5.32
N GLU A 97 -3.48 4.48 -6.59
CA GLU A 97 -4.86 4.30 -7.04
C GLU A 97 -5.35 2.84 -6.89
N TYR A 98 -4.47 1.85 -7.04
CA TYR A 98 -4.78 0.45 -6.74
C TYR A 98 -4.90 0.22 -5.23
N ASP A 99 -3.96 0.76 -4.46
CA ASP A 99 -3.96 0.64 -3.00
C ASP A 99 -5.20 1.29 -2.36
N ASP A 100 -5.66 2.42 -2.87
CA ASP A 100 -6.87 3.11 -2.41
C ASP A 100 -8.13 2.22 -2.46
N VAL A 101 -8.21 1.32 -3.44
CA VAL A 101 -9.32 0.35 -3.55
C VAL A 101 -9.22 -0.68 -2.42
N LEU A 102 -8.05 -1.27 -2.23
CA LEU A 102 -7.79 -2.22 -1.16
C LEU A 102 -7.98 -1.59 0.22
N ASN A 103 -7.55 -0.35 0.40
CA ASN A 103 -7.64 0.35 1.67
C ASN A 103 -9.11 0.62 2.05
N LYS A 104 -9.98 0.97 1.09
CA LYS A 104 -11.42 1.08 1.32
C LYS A 104 -12.04 -0.25 1.78
N GLN A 105 -11.66 -1.35 1.13
CA GLN A 105 -12.12 -2.69 1.48
C GLN A 105 -11.61 -3.10 2.87
N ARG A 106 -10.33 -2.86 3.16
CA ARG A 106 -9.70 -3.10 4.47
C ARG A 106 -10.42 -2.37 5.59
N ASN A 107 -10.69 -1.08 5.40
CA ASN A 107 -11.41 -0.28 6.39
C ASN A 107 -12.82 -0.83 6.66
N ALA A 108 -13.54 -1.27 5.62
CA ALA A 108 -14.85 -1.88 5.79
C ALA A 108 -14.78 -3.22 6.57
N ILE A 109 -13.76 -4.03 6.30
CA ILE A 109 -13.55 -5.32 7.00
C ILE A 109 -13.15 -5.10 8.45
N TYR A 110 -12.20 -4.20 8.72
CA TYR A 110 -11.79 -3.88 10.07
C TYR A 110 -12.92 -3.26 10.88
N SER A 111 -13.74 -2.39 10.27
CA SER A 111 -14.92 -1.85 10.94
C SER A 111 -15.90 -2.95 11.35
N LYS A 112 -16.18 -3.93 10.48
CA LYS A 112 -17.03 -5.09 10.80
C LYS A 112 -16.41 -5.97 11.90
N ARG A 113 -15.10 -6.17 11.83
CA ARG A 113 -14.35 -6.96 12.82
C ARG A 113 -14.43 -6.31 14.20
N ASP A 114 -14.20 -5.00 14.27
CA ASP A 114 -14.27 -4.22 15.50
C ASP A 114 -15.69 -4.18 16.07
N GLU A 115 -16.71 -4.10 15.21
CA GLU A 115 -18.12 -4.19 15.59
C GLU A 115 -18.46 -5.54 16.25
N ILE A 116 -17.97 -6.65 15.69
CA ILE A 116 -18.18 -8.00 16.24
C ILE A 116 -17.49 -8.15 17.61
N LEU A 117 -16.27 -7.63 17.75
CA LEU A 117 -15.52 -7.71 19.00
C LEU A 117 -16.14 -6.84 20.10
N GLY A 118 -16.54 -5.61 19.74
CA GLY A 118 -16.98 -4.58 20.66
C GLY A 118 -18.42 -4.73 21.16
N ARG A 119 -19.30 -5.42 20.42
CA ARG A 119 -20.69 -5.66 20.88
C ARG A 119 -20.73 -6.73 21.98
N GLU A 120 -21.61 -6.53 22.96
CA GLU A 120 -21.91 -7.55 23.98
C GLU A 120 -22.79 -8.67 23.40
N ASN A 121 -23.74 -8.30 22.53
CA ASN A 121 -24.68 -9.22 21.91
C ASN A 121 -24.72 -8.99 20.39
N LEU A 122 -24.63 -10.07 19.62
CA LEU A 122 -24.62 -10.06 18.15
C LEU A 122 -25.96 -10.51 17.54
N ARG A 123 -26.96 -10.85 18.35
CA ARG A 123 -28.26 -11.36 17.90
C ARG A 123 -28.91 -10.48 16.84
N ASP A 124 -28.95 -9.16 17.06
CA ASP A 124 -29.54 -8.22 16.10
C ASP A 124 -28.84 -8.20 14.74
N MET A 125 -27.54 -8.51 14.73
CA MET A 125 -26.76 -8.64 13.50
C MET A 125 -26.99 -10.01 12.84
N ILE A 126 -27.12 -11.07 13.63
CA ILE A 126 -27.17 -12.46 13.17
C ILE A 126 -28.57 -12.87 12.70
N VAL A 127 -29.64 -12.46 13.40
CA VAL A 127 -31.02 -12.85 13.06
C VAL A 127 -31.40 -12.51 11.62
N PRO A 128 -31.10 -11.30 11.10
CA PRO A 128 -31.34 -11.01 9.69
C PRO A 128 -30.53 -11.90 8.74
N LEU A 129 -29.29 -12.24 9.11
CA LEU A 129 -28.42 -13.12 8.31
C LEU A 129 -28.94 -14.56 8.30
N LEU A 130 -29.45 -15.06 9.42
CA LEU A 130 -30.03 -16.41 9.51
C LEU A 130 -31.16 -16.58 8.48
N SER A 131 -32.09 -15.62 8.43
CA SER A 131 -33.19 -15.64 7.46
C SER A 131 -32.68 -15.60 6.01
N LYS A 132 -31.63 -14.82 5.74
CA LYS A 132 -30.99 -14.76 4.41
C LYS A 132 -30.43 -16.12 3.96
N TYR A 133 -29.93 -16.93 4.88
CA TYR A 133 -29.32 -18.25 4.57
C TYR A 133 -30.21 -19.45 4.91
N GLY A 134 -31.53 -19.22 5.09
CA GLY A 134 -32.51 -20.30 5.20
C GLY A 134 -32.71 -20.89 6.60
N TYR A 135 -32.24 -20.20 7.64
CA TYR A 135 -32.49 -20.55 9.03
C TYR A 135 -33.58 -19.67 9.64
N SER A 136 -34.39 -20.25 10.51
CA SER A 136 -35.41 -19.50 11.25
C SER A 136 -34.84 -18.95 12.56
N GLU A 137 -35.52 -17.96 13.16
CA GLU A 137 -35.18 -17.51 14.51
C GLU A 137 -35.39 -18.63 15.56
N ASP A 138 -36.34 -19.54 15.31
CA ASP A 138 -36.57 -20.71 16.17
C ASP A 138 -35.39 -21.69 16.16
N ASP A 139 -34.71 -21.85 15.02
CA ASP A 139 -33.48 -22.64 14.94
C ASP A 139 -32.37 -22.06 15.82
N TYR A 140 -32.23 -20.74 15.79
CA TYR A 140 -31.28 -20.03 16.65
C TYR A 140 -31.66 -20.13 18.13
N ASN A 141 -32.93 -19.92 18.48
CA ASN A 141 -33.41 -20.05 19.87
C ASN A 141 -33.21 -21.47 20.41
N ARG A 142 -33.42 -22.49 19.57
CA ARG A 142 -33.11 -23.89 19.92
C ARG A 142 -31.62 -24.08 20.14
N LYS A 143 -30.78 -23.48 19.28
CA LYS A 143 -29.33 -23.58 19.41
C LYS A 143 -28.82 -22.89 20.68
N GLU A 144 -29.31 -21.69 20.98
CA GLU A 144 -28.98 -20.93 22.19
C GLU A 144 -29.34 -21.72 23.46
N LYS A 145 -30.49 -22.41 23.48
CA LYS A 145 -30.88 -23.32 24.57
C LYS A 145 -29.99 -24.55 24.69
N GLU A 146 -29.54 -25.11 23.57
CA GLU A 146 -28.66 -26.28 23.53
C GLU A 146 -27.27 -25.95 24.08
N VAL A 147 -26.67 -24.84 23.66
CA VAL A 147 -25.29 -24.48 24.03
C VAL A 147 -25.19 -23.62 25.29
N GLY A 148 -26.29 -22.97 25.68
CA GLY A 148 -26.34 -21.98 26.76
C GLY A 148 -26.00 -20.57 26.25
N GLU A 149 -26.61 -19.56 26.86
CA GLU A 149 -26.51 -18.17 26.40
C GLU A 149 -25.08 -17.63 26.38
N GLU A 150 -24.30 -17.85 27.45
CA GLU A 150 -22.91 -17.38 27.55
C GLU A 150 -22.02 -18.01 26.45
N ASN A 151 -22.14 -19.32 26.25
CA ASN A 151 -21.41 -20.02 25.19
C ASN A 151 -21.85 -19.56 23.81
N MET A 152 -23.15 -19.26 23.62
CA MET A 152 -23.66 -18.74 22.35
C MET A 152 -22.98 -17.42 22.01
N ARG A 153 -22.86 -16.48 22.95
CA ARG A 153 -22.15 -15.20 22.71
C ARG A 153 -20.70 -15.40 22.29
N GLN A 154 -20.01 -16.37 22.89
CA GLN A 154 -18.63 -16.71 22.52
C GLN A 154 -18.56 -17.35 21.12
N ILE A 155 -19.45 -18.29 20.82
CA ILE A 155 -19.56 -18.95 19.51
C ILE A 155 -19.79 -17.92 18.41
N GLU A 156 -20.70 -16.97 18.62
CA GLU A 156 -21.01 -15.90 17.66
C GLU A 156 -19.78 -15.07 17.33
N LYS A 157 -19.06 -14.61 18.36
CA LYS A 157 -17.84 -13.82 18.18
C LYS A 157 -16.76 -14.63 17.48
N ILE A 158 -16.49 -15.84 17.93
CA ILE A 158 -15.45 -16.71 17.34
C ILE A 158 -15.78 -17.02 15.88
N ALA A 159 -17.04 -17.38 15.58
CA ALA A 159 -17.49 -17.66 14.22
C ALA A 159 -17.36 -16.44 13.31
N GLY A 160 -17.80 -15.27 13.76
CA GLY A 160 -17.70 -14.03 12.98
C GLY A 160 -16.26 -13.63 12.67
N ILE A 161 -15.39 -13.66 13.68
CA ILE A 161 -13.97 -13.30 13.50
C ILE A 161 -13.25 -14.31 12.62
N ARG A 162 -13.44 -15.61 12.83
CA ARG A 162 -12.82 -16.64 11.98
C ARG A 162 -13.30 -16.56 10.54
N ALA A 163 -14.58 -16.28 10.30
CA ALA A 163 -15.11 -16.13 8.95
C ALA A 163 -14.44 -14.96 8.24
N ILE A 164 -14.35 -13.80 8.88
CA ILE A 164 -13.68 -12.62 8.33
C ILE A 164 -12.20 -12.87 8.09
N ASP A 165 -11.47 -13.32 9.11
CA ASP A 165 -10.00 -13.42 9.06
C ASP A 165 -9.55 -14.47 8.02
N SER A 166 -10.28 -15.58 7.88
CA SER A 166 -9.94 -16.62 6.89
C SER A 166 -10.19 -16.20 5.44
N ILE A 167 -11.35 -15.60 5.17
CA ILE A 167 -11.73 -15.22 3.79
C ILE A 167 -11.01 -13.95 3.34
N TRP A 168 -10.66 -13.04 4.27
CA TRP A 168 -9.92 -11.82 3.94
C TRP A 168 -8.53 -12.11 3.34
N ILE A 169 -7.82 -13.11 3.86
CA ILE A 169 -6.49 -13.48 3.36
C ILE A 169 -6.59 -13.93 1.90
N GLU A 170 -7.54 -14.81 1.59
CA GLU A 170 -7.79 -15.28 0.22
C GLU A 170 -8.15 -14.11 -0.71
N HIS A 171 -8.92 -13.15 -0.23
CA HIS A 171 -9.26 -11.95 -1.00
C HIS A 171 -8.05 -11.07 -1.32
N LEU A 172 -7.11 -10.90 -0.39
CA LEU A 172 -5.87 -10.17 -0.68
C LEU A 172 -5.08 -10.83 -1.83
N GLU A 173 -5.01 -12.16 -1.83
CA GLU A 173 -4.33 -12.93 -2.88
C GLU A 173 -5.07 -12.82 -4.23
N ASN A 174 -6.41 -12.88 -4.20
CA ASN A 174 -7.25 -12.64 -5.38
C ASN A 174 -7.09 -11.23 -5.94
N MET A 175 -6.95 -10.22 -5.07
CA MET A 175 -6.76 -8.82 -5.49
C MET A 175 -5.37 -8.58 -6.09
N GLU A 176 -4.33 -9.25 -5.59
CA GLU A 176 -2.99 -9.20 -6.20
C GLU A 176 -3.01 -9.88 -7.58
N SER A 177 -3.57 -11.08 -7.66
CA SER A 177 -3.74 -11.80 -8.93
C SER A 177 -4.56 -11.00 -9.95
N LEU A 178 -5.62 -10.32 -9.49
CA LEU A 178 -6.44 -9.44 -10.32
C LEU A 178 -5.62 -8.28 -10.88
N LYS A 179 -4.79 -7.63 -10.05
CA LYS A 179 -3.91 -6.51 -10.43
C LYS A 179 -2.95 -6.91 -11.56
N ASP A 180 -2.34 -8.08 -11.46
CA ASP A 180 -1.48 -8.61 -12.52
C ASP A 180 -2.28 -8.93 -13.80
N SER A 181 -3.47 -9.51 -13.65
CA SER A 181 -4.31 -9.87 -14.79
C SER A 181 -4.83 -8.66 -15.57
N VAL A 182 -5.21 -7.55 -14.90
CA VAL A 182 -5.68 -6.34 -15.58
C VAL A 182 -4.55 -5.64 -16.33
N ARG A 183 -3.31 -5.73 -15.82
CA ARG A 183 -2.12 -5.22 -16.51
C ARG A 183 -1.90 -5.95 -17.84
N LEU A 184 -2.11 -7.27 -17.86
CA LEU A 184 -2.06 -8.07 -19.09
C LEU A 184 -3.25 -7.80 -20.02
N ARG A 185 -4.42 -7.37 -19.51
CA ARG A 185 -5.58 -7.01 -20.35
C ARG A 185 -5.53 -5.58 -20.92
N ALA A 186 -4.58 -4.75 -20.49
CA ALA A 186 -4.35 -3.41 -21.01
C ALA A 186 -4.13 -3.37 -22.53
N TYR A 187 -3.68 -4.48 -23.14
CA TYR A 187 -3.55 -4.63 -24.60
C TYR A 187 -4.90 -4.55 -25.35
N GLY A 188 -6.04 -4.69 -24.66
CA GLY A 188 -7.39 -4.66 -25.22
C GLY A 188 -8.10 -3.29 -25.21
N GLN A 189 -7.35 -2.17 -25.11
CA GLN A 189 -7.88 -0.79 -25.12
C GLN A 189 -8.86 -0.45 -23.97
N ARG A 190 -8.85 -1.20 -22.88
CA ARG A 190 -9.59 -0.85 -21.66
C ARG A 190 -8.64 -0.34 -20.59
N ASP A 191 -9.08 0.66 -19.85
CA ASP A 191 -8.34 1.20 -18.72
C ASP A 191 -8.21 0.12 -17.61
N PRO A 192 -6.99 -0.32 -17.28
CA PRO A 192 -6.76 -1.38 -16.29
C PRO A 192 -7.27 -1.03 -14.89
N LEU A 193 -7.24 0.25 -14.50
CA LEU A 193 -7.69 0.70 -13.20
C LEU A 193 -9.22 0.64 -13.09
N ILE A 194 -9.93 0.97 -14.17
CA ILE A 194 -11.40 0.86 -14.21
C ILE A 194 -11.82 -0.61 -14.07
N GLU A 195 -11.18 -1.51 -14.81
CA GLU A 195 -11.43 -2.95 -14.73
C GLU A 195 -11.09 -3.49 -13.33
N TYR A 196 -9.97 -3.07 -12.74
CA TYR A 196 -9.59 -3.44 -11.38
C TYR A 196 -10.62 -3.00 -10.34
N LYS A 197 -11.09 -1.75 -10.40
CA LYS A 197 -12.11 -1.22 -9.49
C LYS A 197 -13.41 -2.01 -9.61
N LYS A 198 -13.82 -2.33 -10.84
CA LYS A 198 -15.07 -3.05 -11.11
C LYS A 198 -15.01 -4.50 -10.61
N GLU A 199 -13.99 -5.24 -11.02
CA GLU A 199 -13.84 -6.66 -10.61
C GLU A 199 -13.49 -6.77 -9.14
N GLY A 200 -12.65 -5.88 -8.60
CA GLY A 200 -12.34 -5.84 -7.18
C GLY A 200 -13.56 -5.57 -6.31
N HIS A 201 -14.50 -4.72 -6.77
CA HIS A 201 -15.79 -4.54 -6.08
C HIS A 201 -16.67 -5.79 -6.14
N ARG A 202 -16.67 -6.50 -7.27
CA ARG A 202 -17.40 -7.77 -7.40
C ARG A 202 -16.87 -8.82 -6.43
N LEU A 203 -15.54 -9.03 -6.42
CA LEU A 203 -14.86 -9.95 -5.50
C LEU A 203 -15.11 -9.57 -4.03
N PHE A 204 -15.12 -8.28 -3.72
CA PHE A 204 -15.38 -7.83 -2.37
C PHE A 204 -16.81 -8.12 -1.89
N LYS A 205 -17.82 -7.96 -2.76
CA LYS A 205 -19.19 -8.37 -2.43
C LYS A 205 -19.29 -9.87 -2.18
N GLU A 206 -18.65 -10.66 -3.02
CA GLU A 206 -18.57 -12.11 -2.87
C GLU A 206 -17.90 -12.51 -1.55
N LEU A 207 -16.79 -11.85 -1.18
CA LEU A 207 -16.17 -12.01 0.13
C LEU A 207 -17.15 -11.73 1.27
N LEU A 208 -17.91 -10.63 1.20
CA LEU A 208 -18.85 -10.27 2.27
C LEU A 208 -19.94 -11.32 2.42
N GLU A 209 -20.50 -11.78 1.31
CA GLU A 209 -21.50 -12.84 1.30
C GLU A 209 -20.97 -14.18 1.81
N ASN A 210 -19.71 -14.50 1.50
CA ASN A 210 -19.04 -15.70 1.99
C ASN A 210 -18.74 -15.60 3.49
N CYS A 211 -18.33 -14.44 4.00
CA CYS A 211 -18.15 -14.20 5.43
C CYS A 211 -19.46 -14.40 6.19
N GLU A 212 -20.54 -13.77 5.71
CA GLU A 212 -21.87 -13.89 6.32
C GLU A 212 -22.37 -15.35 6.31
N ARG A 213 -22.23 -16.05 5.17
CA ARG A 213 -22.60 -17.46 5.05
C ARG A 213 -21.79 -18.33 6.00
N ASN A 214 -20.47 -18.20 6.00
CA ASN A 214 -19.57 -19.01 6.81
C ASN A 214 -19.81 -18.78 8.30
N MET A 215 -20.05 -17.53 8.71
CA MET A 215 -20.42 -17.18 10.08
C MET A 215 -21.71 -17.90 10.49
N VAL A 216 -22.79 -17.77 9.71
CA VAL A 216 -24.09 -18.40 10.02
C VAL A 216 -23.95 -19.92 10.09
N GLU A 217 -23.33 -20.54 9.08
CA GLU A 217 -23.15 -21.99 9.07
C GLU A 217 -22.31 -22.48 10.25
N SER A 218 -21.26 -21.74 10.61
CA SER A 218 -20.39 -22.08 11.74
C SER A 218 -21.15 -22.00 13.07
N ILE A 219 -21.99 -20.98 13.25
CA ILE A 219 -22.83 -20.84 14.45
C ILE A 219 -23.81 -22.02 14.55
N MET A 220 -24.49 -22.35 13.46
CA MET A 220 -25.50 -23.42 13.46
C MET A 220 -24.89 -24.81 13.66
N LYS A 221 -23.68 -25.04 13.13
CA LYS A 221 -22.94 -26.31 13.27
C LYS A 221 -22.12 -26.42 14.55
N ALA A 222 -21.89 -25.32 15.28
CA ALA A 222 -21.06 -25.32 16.47
C ALA A 222 -21.58 -26.29 17.52
N THR A 223 -20.74 -27.21 18.00
CA THR A 223 -21.07 -28.10 19.12
C THR A 223 -20.32 -27.65 20.36
N ILE A 224 -20.85 -27.96 21.54
CA ILE A 224 -20.12 -27.72 22.79
C ILE A 224 -18.95 -28.70 22.80
N ASN A 225 -17.75 -28.20 22.53
CA ASN A 225 -16.52 -28.90 22.90
C ASN A 225 -16.01 -28.20 24.16
N ILE A 226 -16.20 -28.83 25.32
CA ILE A 226 -15.66 -28.33 26.60
C ILE A 226 -14.14 -28.54 26.53
N GLN A 227 -13.44 -27.67 25.81
CA GLN A 227 -12.04 -27.45 26.10
C GLN A 227 -12.01 -26.36 27.16
N PRO A 228 -11.42 -26.62 28.36
CA PRO A 228 -11.16 -25.55 29.30
C PRO A 228 -10.42 -24.45 28.56
N PRO A 229 -10.66 -23.16 28.86
CA PRO A 229 -10.00 -22.07 28.17
C PRO A 229 -8.50 -22.38 28.18
N SER A 230 -7.94 -22.69 27.01
CA SER A 230 -6.49 -22.73 26.88
C SER A 230 -6.07 -21.34 27.32
N LYS A 231 -5.19 -21.28 28.33
CA LYS A 231 -4.52 -20.04 28.73
C LYS A 231 -4.16 -19.32 27.45
N PRO A 232 -4.38 -18.00 27.34
CA PRO A 232 -4.15 -17.27 26.10
C PRO A 232 -2.75 -17.59 25.62
N GLU A 233 -2.65 -18.50 24.64
CA GLU A 233 -1.41 -18.82 24.02
C GLU A 233 -1.01 -17.55 23.28
N GLU A 234 0.26 -17.25 23.43
CA GLU A 234 1.05 -16.11 22.98
C GLU A 234 1.03 -15.95 21.43
N TYR A 235 -0.12 -16.06 20.78
CA TYR A 235 -0.31 -15.94 19.33
C TYR A 235 -0.69 -14.53 18.88
N VAL A 236 -0.87 -13.60 19.82
CA VAL A 236 -1.21 -12.20 19.50
C VAL A 236 0.04 -11.35 19.21
N PHE A 237 1.25 -11.84 19.49
CA PHE A 237 2.47 -11.03 19.35
C PHE A 237 2.99 -10.92 17.91
N VAL A 238 2.83 -11.97 17.07
CA VAL A 238 3.48 -12.01 15.75
C VAL A 238 2.73 -11.20 14.67
N LEU A 239 1.39 -11.12 14.74
CA LEU A 239 0.60 -10.38 13.74
C LEU A 239 0.47 -8.89 14.06
N ILE A 240 0.50 -8.52 15.36
CA ILE A 240 0.52 -7.12 15.77
C ILE A 240 1.88 -6.49 15.45
N GLU A 241 3.00 -7.20 15.62
CA GLU A 241 4.30 -6.67 15.18
C GLU A 241 4.32 -6.43 13.66
N SER A 242 3.88 -7.37 12.82
CA SER A 242 3.91 -7.18 11.36
C SER A 242 3.11 -5.97 10.87
N SER A 243 1.93 -5.74 11.46
CA SER A 243 1.06 -4.62 11.12
C SER A 243 1.49 -3.30 11.78
N TYR A 244 2.03 -3.31 13.00
CA TYR A 244 2.66 -2.12 13.61
C TYR A 244 3.95 -1.72 12.90
N TYR A 245 4.79 -2.66 12.47
CA TYR A 245 6.00 -2.35 11.68
C TYR A 245 5.62 -1.80 10.31
N GLN A 246 4.56 -2.30 9.65
CA GLN A 246 4.07 -1.70 8.40
C GLN A 246 3.49 -0.29 8.60
N ILE A 247 2.77 -0.02 9.69
CA ILE A 247 2.23 1.31 10.01
C ILE A 247 3.33 2.28 10.46
N LEU A 248 4.33 1.81 11.22
CA LEU A 248 5.50 2.59 11.62
C LEU A 248 6.42 2.89 10.43
N LEU A 249 6.66 1.93 9.53
CA LEU A 249 7.32 2.21 8.26
C LEU A 249 6.48 3.25 7.49
N TYR A 250 5.20 3.02 7.27
CA TYR A 250 4.36 3.97 6.50
C TYR A 250 4.41 5.39 7.08
N ASN A 251 4.33 5.56 8.41
CA ASN A 251 4.41 6.87 9.05
C ASN A 251 5.84 7.46 9.06
N HIS A 252 6.88 6.64 9.20
CA HIS A 252 8.28 7.09 9.11
C HIS A 252 8.64 7.55 7.69
N TYR A 253 8.20 6.81 6.67
CA TYR A 253 8.32 7.23 5.27
C TYR A 253 7.49 8.49 4.99
N LYS A 254 6.28 8.63 5.55
CA LYS A 254 5.46 9.83 5.39
C LYS A 254 6.10 11.09 6.01
N GLN A 255 6.83 10.96 7.11
CA GLN A 255 7.60 12.08 7.69
C GLN A 255 8.84 12.47 6.86
N LEU A 256 9.45 11.52 6.14
CA LEU A 256 10.61 11.77 5.26
C LEU A 256 10.25 12.44 3.91
N PHE A 257 8.96 12.50 3.57
CA PHE A 257 8.43 13.11 2.33
C PHE A 257 7.66 14.42 2.53
N VAL A 258 7.51 14.91 3.77
CA VAL A 258 6.89 16.23 4.09
C VAL A 258 7.92 17.25 4.60
N SER A 259 9.21 17.00 4.38
CA SER A 259 10.31 17.97 4.55
C SER A 259 11.13 18.14 3.29
#